data_AF-A0A9W5Y830-F1
#
_entry.id   AF-A0A9W5Y830-F1
#
_cell.length_a   1.000
_cell.length_b   1.000
_cell.length_c   1.000
_cell.angle_alpha   90.00
_cell.angle_beta   90.00
_cell.angle_gamma   90.00
#
_symmetry.space_group_name_H-M   'P 1'
#
loop_
_entity.id
_entity.type
_entity.pdbx_description
1 polymer ?
#
loop_
_entity_poly.entity_id
_entity_poly.type
_entity_poly.pdbx_seq_one_letter_code
_entity_poly.pdbx_strand_id
1 'polypeptide(L)'
;MEKGRSSNYRPFPAKNKYLDIKITNKQKITSSIIFSAIRETCDNMLNPPAKLLGLNGIDKFSKEIMKWNKFDKEKLKLAGATNYFQINADGGTGGGIFRRMYGDFLIQASEVVGSKLMRELGVSYIEISKEWDKVGDLMWELSETIECQLLLKMSDIIKGIHLKEIAVLTELLNIISK
;
A
#
# COMPACT_ATOMS: atom_id res chain seq x y z
N MET A 1 17.13 -0.79 17.14
CA MET A 1 15.77 -0.49 17.66
C MET A 1 15.78 0.29 18.96
N GLU A 2 16.54 -0.13 19.98
CA GLU A 2 16.59 0.50 21.32
C GLU A 2 16.86 2.01 21.27
N LYS A 3 17.91 2.43 20.54
CA LYS A 3 18.27 3.85 20.33
C LYS A 3 17.15 4.69 19.68
N GLY A 4 16.27 4.06 18.88
CA GLY A 4 15.12 4.72 18.26
C GLY A 4 13.96 4.93 19.26
N ARG A 5 13.70 3.95 20.13
CA ARG A 5 12.65 4.02 21.17
C ARG A 5 12.98 5.01 22.27
N SER A 6 14.27 5.16 22.59
CA SER A 6 14.78 6.12 23.57
C SER A 6 15.11 7.49 22.96
N SER A 7 14.74 7.75 21.70
CA SER A 7 15.08 9.00 21.02
C SER A 7 14.34 10.19 21.64
N ASN A 8 15.11 11.21 22.02
CA ASN A 8 14.62 12.49 22.54
C ASN A 8 14.46 13.56 21.44
N TYR A 9 14.52 13.18 20.16
CA TYR A 9 14.49 14.11 19.05
C TYR A 9 13.11 14.79 18.94
N ARG A 10 13.13 16.13 18.79
CA ARG A 10 11.91 16.94 18.66
C ARG A 10 11.38 16.90 17.21
N PRO A 11 10.08 17.15 16.99
CA PRO A 11 9.06 17.55 17.96
C PRO A 11 8.37 16.39 18.70
N PHE A 12 8.57 15.14 18.29
CA PHE A 12 7.86 13.98 18.83
C PHE A 12 8.82 12.92 19.40
N PRO A 13 9.36 13.14 20.61
CA PRO A 13 10.22 12.15 21.26
C PRO A 13 9.42 10.87 21.57
N ALA A 14 9.99 9.71 21.25
CA ALA A 14 9.33 8.41 21.42
C ALA A 14 9.08 8.03 22.89
N LYS A 15 9.88 8.60 23.81
CA LYS A 15 9.74 8.49 25.28
C LYS A 15 9.55 7.06 25.80
N ASN A 16 10.09 6.04 25.11
CA ASN A 16 9.93 4.63 25.47
C ASN A 16 8.47 4.22 25.74
N LYS A 17 7.48 4.88 25.11
CA LYS A 17 6.07 4.56 25.36
C LYS A 17 5.80 3.13 24.91
N TYR A 18 5.24 2.32 25.79
CA TYR A 18 4.68 1.01 25.48
C TYR A 18 3.29 0.91 26.09
N LEU A 19 2.46 0.05 25.51
CA LEU A 19 1.11 -0.25 25.93
C LEU A 19 0.99 -1.76 26.09
N ASP A 20 0.63 -2.21 27.28
CA ASP A 20 0.27 -3.61 27.50
C ASP A 20 -1.23 -3.77 27.24
N ILE A 21 -1.56 -4.30 26.06
CA ILE A 21 -2.95 -4.55 25.68
C ILE A 21 -3.32 -5.96 26.11
N LYS A 22 -4.11 -6.07 27.19
CA LYS A 22 -4.68 -7.34 27.64
C LYS A 22 -6.05 -7.55 26.98
N ILE A 23 -6.11 -8.40 25.97
CA ILE A 23 -7.38 -8.80 25.34
C ILE A 23 -8.04 -9.86 26.23
N THR A 24 -9.00 -9.43 27.05
CA THR A 24 -9.69 -10.28 28.04
C THR A 24 -10.88 -11.06 27.47
N ASN A 25 -11.52 -10.55 26.42
CA ASN A 25 -12.71 -11.17 25.83
C ASN A 25 -12.46 -11.52 24.36
N LYS A 26 -11.95 -12.74 24.11
CA LYS A 26 -11.71 -13.23 22.75
C LYS A 26 -13.03 -13.63 22.11
N GLN A 27 -13.64 -12.73 21.36
CA GLN A 27 -14.83 -13.04 20.57
C GLN A 27 -14.44 -13.98 19.41
N LYS A 28 -15.31 -14.94 19.09
CA LYS A 28 -15.15 -15.77 17.90
C LYS A 28 -15.26 -14.88 16.65
N ILE A 29 -14.30 -15.01 15.73
CA ILE A 29 -14.35 -14.32 14.44
C ILE A 29 -15.49 -14.91 13.61
N THR A 30 -16.43 -14.06 13.20
CA THR A 30 -17.57 -14.41 12.35
C THR A 30 -17.41 -13.78 10.97
N SER A 31 -18.11 -14.33 9.97
CA SER A 31 -18.16 -13.75 8.62
C SER A 31 -18.67 -12.30 8.65
N SER A 32 -19.60 -11.95 9.55
CA SER A 32 -20.10 -10.57 9.67
C SER A 32 -19.02 -9.58 10.10
N ILE A 33 -18.13 -9.95 11.02
CA ILE A 33 -17.00 -9.10 11.45
C ILE A 33 -16.02 -8.91 10.28
N ILE A 34 -15.70 -10.00 9.58
CA ILE A 34 -14.83 -9.97 8.40
C ILE A 34 -15.43 -9.07 7.31
N PHE A 35 -16.72 -9.23 7.01
CA PHE A 35 -17.41 -8.46 5.99
C PHE A 35 -17.43 -6.98 6.33
N SER A 36 -17.61 -6.62 7.60
CA SER A 36 -17.53 -5.23 8.05
C SER A 36 -16.13 -4.64 7.80
N ALA A 37 -15.07 -5.37 8.15
CA ALA A 37 -13.69 -4.91 7.96
C ALA A 37 -13.31 -4.79 6.46
N ILE A 38 -13.74 -5.74 5.63
CA ILE A 38 -13.56 -5.67 4.17
C ILE A 38 -14.34 -4.48 3.60
N ARG A 39 -15.58 -4.26 4.04
CA ARG A 39 -16.42 -3.14 3.57
C ARG A 39 -15.75 -1.81 3.84
N GLU A 40 -15.29 -1.60 5.06
CA GLU A 40 -14.56 -0.38 5.44
C GLU A 40 -13.33 -0.15 4.56
N THR A 41 -12.55 -1.20 4.28
CA THR A 41 -11.38 -1.10 3.39
C THR A 41 -11.79 -0.75 1.97
N CYS A 42 -12.82 -1.42 1.43
CA CYS A 42 -13.34 -1.14 0.10
C CYS A 42 -13.87 0.29 -0.02
N ASP A 43 -14.65 0.76 0.94
CA ASP A 43 -15.22 2.12 0.94
C ASP A 43 -14.10 3.17 1.01
N ASN A 44 -13.11 2.99 1.88
CA ASN A 44 -11.98 3.91 2.01
C ASN A 44 -11.12 3.97 0.75
N MET A 45 -10.99 2.86 0.01
CA MET A 45 -10.16 2.79 -1.19
C MET A 45 -10.89 3.22 -2.47
N LEU A 46 -12.15 2.81 -2.64
CA LEU A 46 -12.98 3.09 -3.82
C LEU A 46 -13.67 4.45 -3.73
N ASN A 47 -14.12 4.84 -2.53
CA ASN A 47 -14.88 6.07 -2.30
C ASN A 47 -14.18 7.00 -1.29
N PRO A 48 -12.89 7.34 -1.48
CA PRO A 48 -12.17 8.16 -0.53
C PRO A 48 -12.74 9.59 -0.47
N PRO A 49 -12.68 10.28 0.69
CA PRO A 49 -13.22 11.63 0.86
C PRO A 49 -12.43 12.71 0.11
N ALA A 50 -11.23 12.39 -0.40
CA ALA A 50 -10.38 13.31 -1.14
C ALA A 50 -9.72 12.65 -2.36
N LYS A 51 -9.48 13.45 -3.41
CA LYS A 51 -8.91 12.98 -4.69
C LYS A 51 -7.47 12.44 -4.59
N LEU A 52 -6.76 12.74 -3.50
CA LEU A 52 -5.38 12.30 -3.28
C LEU A 52 -5.30 10.98 -2.48
N LEU A 53 -6.43 10.44 -2.06
CA LEU A 53 -6.52 9.24 -1.23
C LEU A 53 -7.03 8.05 -2.05
N GLY A 54 -6.85 6.84 -1.50
CA GLY A 54 -7.33 5.60 -2.10
C GLY A 54 -6.86 5.40 -3.54
N LEU A 55 -7.73 4.80 -4.36
CA LEU A 55 -7.43 4.50 -5.77
C LEU A 55 -7.29 5.76 -6.64
N ASN A 56 -7.95 6.87 -6.25
CA ASN A 56 -7.80 8.17 -6.92
C ASN A 56 -6.36 8.69 -6.78
N GLY A 57 -5.77 8.52 -5.60
CA GLY A 57 -4.37 8.88 -5.35
C GLY A 57 -3.39 8.08 -6.22
N ILE A 58 -3.62 6.77 -6.36
CA ILE A 58 -2.77 5.89 -7.17
C ILE A 58 -2.87 6.25 -8.66
N ASP A 59 -4.08 6.43 -9.19
CA ASP A 59 -4.27 6.86 -10.58
C ASP A 59 -3.62 8.23 -10.84
N LYS A 60 -3.83 9.19 -9.93
CA LYS A 60 -3.20 10.49 -10.06
C LYS A 60 -1.68 10.38 -10.02
N PHE A 61 -1.12 9.57 -9.14
CA PHE A 61 0.33 9.38 -9.07
C PHE A 61 0.91 8.82 -10.37
N SER A 62 0.22 7.86 -11.01
CA SER A 62 0.63 7.33 -12.32
C SER A 62 0.76 8.41 -13.38
N LYS A 63 -0.03 9.49 -13.30
CA LYS A 63 -0.01 10.61 -14.26
C LYS A 63 0.97 11.71 -13.86
N GLU A 64 1.08 12.02 -12.57
CA GLU A 64 1.94 13.10 -12.07
C GLU A 64 3.42 12.76 -12.21
N ILE A 65 3.80 11.48 -12.07
CA ILE A 65 5.21 11.06 -12.20
C ILE A 65 5.78 11.38 -13.59
N MET A 66 4.95 11.36 -14.63
CA MET A 66 5.38 11.72 -16.00
C MET A 66 5.79 13.18 -16.13
N LYS A 67 5.25 14.08 -15.29
CA LYS A 67 5.58 15.51 -15.31
C LYS A 67 6.97 15.79 -14.75
N TRP A 68 7.59 14.81 -14.08
CA TRP A 68 8.95 14.94 -13.56
C TRP A 68 9.99 14.96 -14.68
N ASN A 69 9.61 14.63 -15.93
CA ASN A 69 10.46 14.81 -17.10
C ASN A 69 10.85 16.28 -17.36
N LYS A 70 10.13 17.24 -16.76
CA LYS A 70 10.43 18.68 -16.81
C LYS A 70 11.35 19.12 -15.67
N PHE A 71 11.72 18.24 -14.74
CA PHE A 71 12.62 18.57 -13.66
C PHE A 71 14.05 18.68 -14.18
N ASP A 72 14.84 19.55 -13.55
CA ASP A 72 16.29 19.49 -13.68
C ASP A 72 16.85 18.20 -13.05
N LYS A 73 18.12 17.92 -13.32
CA LYS A 73 18.79 16.68 -12.90
C LYS A 73 18.81 16.49 -11.38
N GLU A 74 19.10 17.55 -10.62
CA GLU A 74 19.17 17.50 -9.16
C GLU A 74 17.80 17.24 -8.54
N LYS A 75 16.78 17.93 -9.04
CA LYS A 75 15.39 17.73 -8.60
C LYS A 75 14.87 16.34 -8.97
N LEU A 76 15.23 15.82 -10.13
CA LEU A 76 14.84 14.46 -10.55
C LEU A 76 15.50 13.39 -9.68
N LYS A 77 16.80 13.55 -9.39
CA LYS A 77 17.54 12.70 -8.45
C LYS A 77 16.90 12.71 -7.06
N LEU A 78 16.64 13.91 -6.52
CA LEU A 78 15.99 14.06 -5.22
C LEU A 78 14.59 13.46 -5.19
N ALA A 79 13.80 13.63 -6.26
CA ALA A 79 12.47 13.04 -6.38
C ALA A 79 12.53 11.51 -6.34
N GLY A 80 13.43 10.88 -7.10
CA GLY A 80 13.65 9.43 -7.08
C GLY A 80 14.02 8.93 -5.68
N ALA A 81 15.07 9.49 -5.07
CA ALA A 81 15.55 9.05 -3.76
C ALA A 81 14.50 9.25 -2.65
N THR A 82 13.83 10.41 -2.65
CA THR A 82 12.79 10.72 -1.64
C THR A 82 11.60 9.77 -1.74
N ASN A 83 11.15 9.46 -2.97
CA ASN A 83 10.00 8.55 -3.15
C ASN A 83 10.40 7.08 -2.95
N TYR A 84 11.64 6.70 -3.23
CA TYR A 84 12.17 5.40 -2.85
C TYR A 84 12.00 5.16 -1.36
N PHE A 85 12.45 6.07 -0.49
CA PHE A 85 12.29 5.92 0.96
C PHE A 85 10.83 6.01 1.43
N GLN A 86 9.94 6.68 0.70
CA GLN A 86 8.52 6.67 1.05
C GLN A 86 7.83 5.35 0.68
N ILE A 87 8.34 4.62 -0.31
CA ILE A 87 7.74 3.36 -0.77
C ILE A 87 8.42 2.15 -0.14
N ASN A 88 9.75 2.09 -0.15
CA ASN A 88 10.53 0.88 0.14
C ASN A 88 10.69 0.59 1.65
N ALA A 89 10.97 -0.67 1.98
CA ALA A 89 11.28 -1.13 3.33
C ALA A 89 12.46 -0.40 3.98
N ASP A 90 13.44 0.03 3.20
CA ASP A 90 14.61 0.77 3.72
C ASP A 90 14.23 2.13 4.32
N GLY A 91 13.14 2.76 3.87
CA GLY A 91 12.59 3.96 4.48
C GLY A 91 11.58 3.71 5.60
N GLY A 92 11.33 2.43 5.92
CA GLY A 92 10.49 2.00 7.04
C GLY A 92 9.00 1.85 6.71
N THR A 93 8.57 2.11 5.47
CA THR A 93 7.17 1.92 5.04
C THR A 93 6.88 0.51 4.53
N GLY A 94 7.92 -0.24 4.14
CA GLY A 94 7.84 -1.68 3.90
C GLY A 94 7.51 -2.11 2.46
N GLY A 95 7.62 -1.23 1.46
CA GLY A 95 7.31 -1.59 0.08
C GLY A 95 5.82 -1.84 -0.12
N GLY A 96 5.50 -2.95 -0.79
CA GLY A 96 4.15 -3.45 -0.92
C GLY A 96 3.53 -4.06 0.35
N ILE A 97 4.16 -3.95 1.53
CA ILE A 97 3.76 -4.71 2.74
C ILE A 97 2.27 -4.58 3.10
N PHE A 98 1.66 -3.40 2.93
CA PHE A 98 0.24 -3.23 3.23
C PHE A 98 -0.65 -4.06 2.30
N ARG A 99 -0.27 -4.19 1.02
CA ARG A 99 -0.99 -5.04 0.07
C ARG A 99 -0.78 -6.51 0.42
N ARG A 100 0.45 -6.88 0.81
CA ARG A 100 0.75 -8.25 1.26
C ARG A 100 -0.04 -8.62 2.52
N MET A 101 -0.04 -7.75 3.53
CA MET A 101 -0.79 -7.92 4.77
C MET A 101 -2.29 -8.06 4.52
N TYR A 102 -2.86 -7.22 3.64
CA TYR A 102 -4.26 -7.33 3.27
C TYR A 102 -4.56 -8.61 2.48
N GLY A 103 -3.66 -9.03 1.58
CA GLY A 103 -3.76 -10.30 0.88
C GLY A 103 -3.74 -11.52 1.82
N ASP A 104 -2.82 -11.54 2.78
CA ASP A 104 -2.73 -12.57 3.81
C ASP A 104 -4.00 -12.60 4.69
N PHE A 105 -4.55 -11.42 5.02
CA PHE A 105 -5.84 -11.29 5.71
C PHE A 105 -6.98 -11.91 4.88
N LEU A 106 -7.08 -11.61 3.59
CA LEU A 106 -8.13 -12.17 2.72
C LEU A 106 -8.02 -13.69 2.57
N ILE A 107 -6.80 -14.22 2.50
CA ILE A 107 -6.58 -15.68 2.45
C ILE A 107 -7.07 -16.34 3.74
N GLN A 108 -6.73 -15.80 4.91
CA GLN A 108 -7.21 -16.35 6.20
C GLN A 108 -8.71 -16.17 6.37
N ALA A 109 -9.25 -15.00 5.99
CA ALA A 109 -10.67 -14.72 6.00
C ALA A 109 -11.48 -15.69 5.13
N SER A 110 -10.91 -16.11 4.01
CA SER A 110 -11.55 -17.04 3.07
C SER A 110 -11.90 -18.39 3.70
N GLU A 111 -11.12 -18.84 4.70
CA GLU A 111 -11.36 -20.09 5.42
C GLU A 111 -12.58 -19.99 6.35
N VAL A 112 -12.77 -18.84 6.98
CA VAL A 112 -13.93 -18.57 7.85
C VAL A 112 -15.19 -18.34 7.01
N VAL A 113 -15.06 -17.64 5.88
CA VAL A 113 -16.17 -17.30 4.99
C VAL A 113 -16.55 -18.47 4.07
N GLY A 114 -15.63 -19.39 3.79
CA GLY A 114 -15.84 -20.49 2.84
C GLY A 114 -15.80 -20.04 1.37
N SER A 115 -15.01 -19.01 1.04
CA SER A 115 -14.99 -18.41 -0.32
C SER A 115 -13.65 -18.62 -1.03
N LYS A 116 -13.62 -19.56 -1.99
CA LYS A 116 -12.44 -19.78 -2.85
C LYS A 116 -12.04 -18.51 -3.61
N LEU A 117 -13.03 -17.75 -4.11
CA LEU A 117 -12.78 -16.50 -4.82
C LEU A 117 -12.08 -15.47 -3.91
N MET A 118 -12.50 -15.34 -2.65
CA MET A 118 -11.83 -14.44 -1.70
C MET A 118 -10.35 -14.80 -1.51
N ARG A 119 -10.02 -16.10 -1.48
CA ARG A 119 -8.63 -16.58 -1.41
C ARG A 119 -7.84 -16.16 -2.65
N GLU A 120 -8.42 -16.35 -3.84
CA GLU A 120 -7.80 -15.98 -5.13
C GLU A 120 -7.54 -14.46 -5.22
N LEU A 121 -8.48 -13.64 -4.71
CA LEU A 121 -8.33 -12.20 -4.59
C LEU A 121 -7.22 -11.80 -3.60
N GLY A 122 -7.09 -12.54 -2.48
CA GLY A 122 -5.98 -12.35 -1.53
C GLY A 122 -4.61 -12.61 -2.16
N VAL A 123 -4.47 -13.70 -2.93
CA VAL A 123 -3.26 -13.98 -3.70
C VAL A 123 -2.97 -12.86 -4.71
N SER A 124 -4.00 -12.34 -5.39
CA SER A 124 -3.84 -11.22 -6.31
C SER A 124 -3.28 -9.97 -5.62
N TYR A 125 -3.71 -9.66 -4.39
CA TYR A 125 -3.15 -8.54 -3.61
C TYR A 125 -1.68 -8.76 -3.23
N ILE A 126 -1.28 -10.01 -2.94
CA ILE A 126 0.13 -10.34 -2.72
C ILE A 126 0.95 -10.11 -3.99
N GLU A 127 0.43 -10.44 -5.18
CA GLU A 127 1.14 -10.13 -6.43
C GLU A 127 1.24 -8.61 -6.67
N ILE A 128 0.17 -7.84 -6.41
CA ILE A 128 0.20 -6.37 -6.48
C ILE A 128 1.26 -5.79 -5.53
N SER A 129 1.51 -6.42 -4.37
CA SER A 129 2.56 -5.96 -3.44
C SER A 129 3.95 -5.95 -4.09
N LYS A 130 4.27 -6.95 -4.91
CA LYS A 130 5.55 -7.03 -5.62
C LYS A 130 5.71 -5.95 -6.68
N GLU A 131 4.60 -5.48 -7.26
CA GLU A 131 4.61 -4.37 -8.20
C GLU A 131 4.95 -3.05 -7.50
N TRP A 132 4.50 -2.86 -6.27
CA TRP A 132 4.92 -1.71 -5.45
C TRP A 132 6.41 -1.76 -5.08
N ASP A 133 6.94 -2.93 -4.75
CA ASP A 133 8.38 -3.10 -4.51
C ASP A 133 9.19 -2.70 -5.75
N LYS A 134 8.74 -3.17 -6.93
CA LYS A 134 9.34 -2.81 -8.21
C LYS A 134 9.28 -1.31 -8.51
N VAL A 135 8.19 -0.63 -8.17
CA VAL A 135 8.11 0.84 -8.28
C VAL A 135 9.16 1.49 -7.37
N GLY A 136 9.34 0.98 -6.15
CA GLY A 136 10.43 1.40 -5.26
C GLY A 136 11.79 1.27 -5.94
N ASP A 137 12.13 0.08 -6.44
CA ASP A 137 13.42 -0.17 -7.08
C ASP A 137 13.68 0.77 -8.27
N LEU A 138 12.66 1.06 -9.08
CA LEU A 138 12.74 2.01 -10.20
C LEU A 138 12.92 3.47 -9.73
N MET A 139 12.38 3.84 -8.57
CA MET A 139 12.62 5.16 -7.97
C MET A 139 14.07 5.34 -7.53
N TRP A 140 14.67 4.27 -6.99
CA TRP A 140 16.09 4.25 -6.65
C TRP A 140 16.95 4.33 -7.91
N GLU A 141 16.66 3.52 -8.92
CA GLU A 141 17.34 3.54 -10.21
C GLU A 141 17.27 4.94 -10.85
N LEU A 142 16.11 5.59 -10.84
CA LEU A 142 15.95 6.97 -11.32
C LEU A 142 16.86 7.95 -10.58
N SER A 143 17.07 7.75 -9.28
CA SER A 143 17.93 8.63 -8.48
C SER A 143 19.42 8.50 -8.81
N GLU A 144 19.82 7.33 -9.31
CA GLU A 144 21.21 7.04 -9.68
C GLU A 144 21.49 7.39 -11.15
N THR A 145 20.56 7.08 -12.07
CA THR A 145 20.77 7.18 -13.52
C THR A 145 20.18 8.44 -14.14
N ILE A 146 19.15 9.03 -13.53
CA ILE A 146 18.43 10.21 -14.05
C ILE A 146 17.75 9.90 -15.41
N GLU A 147 17.50 8.62 -15.70
CA GLU A 147 16.89 8.19 -16.97
C GLU A 147 15.38 8.45 -17.01
N CYS A 148 14.96 9.45 -17.78
CA CYS A 148 13.54 9.81 -17.91
C CYS A 148 12.63 8.69 -18.47
N GLN A 149 13.18 7.67 -19.16
CA GLN A 149 12.40 6.52 -19.63
C GLN A 149 11.82 5.70 -18.47
N LEU A 150 12.47 5.72 -17.31
CA LEU A 150 11.99 5.06 -16.10
C LEU A 150 10.68 5.67 -15.60
N LEU A 151 10.43 6.96 -15.87
CA LEU A 151 9.16 7.62 -15.51
C LEU A 151 7.97 6.97 -16.23
N LEU A 152 8.11 6.65 -17.52
CA LEU A 152 7.06 5.96 -18.29
C LEU A 152 6.84 4.55 -17.77
N LYS A 153 7.91 3.80 -17.53
CA LYS A 153 7.85 2.44 -16.98
C LYS A 153 7.15 2.42 -15.61
N MET A 154 7.45 3.37 -14.73
CA MET A 154 6.77 3.50 -13.44
C MET A 154 5.31 3.92 -13.60
N SER A 155 5.02 4.88 -14.50
CA SER A 155 3.65 5.31 -14.81
C SER A 155 2.77 4.12 -15.22
N ASP A 156 3.25 3.28 -16.13
CA ASP A 156 2.53 2.10 -16.60
C ASP A 156 2.29 1.07 -15.49
N ILE A 157 3.31 0.81 -14.65
CA ILE A 157 3.17 -0.11 -13.52
C ILE A 157 2.15 0.42 -12.50
N ILE A 158 2.25 1.69 -12.09
CA ILE A 158 1.33 2.32 -11.13
C ILE A 158 -0.09 2.33 -11.68
N LYS A 159 -0.26 2.58 -12.98
CA LYS A 159 -1.58 2.49 -13.63
C LYS A 159 -2.12 1.06 -13.63
N GLY A 160 -1.27 0.06 -13.88
CA GLY A 160 -1.61 -1.35 -13.77
C GLY A 160 -2.06 -1.75 -12.36
N ILE A 161 -1.33 -1.32 -11.33
CA ILE A 161 -1.69 -1.50 -9.92
C ILE A 161 -3.09 -0.94 -9.65
N HIS A 162 -3.35 0.31 -10.06
CA HIS A 162 -4.65 0.95 -9.87
C HIS A 162 -5.81 0.13 -10.47
N LEU A 163 -5.64 -0.38 -11.70
CA LEU A 163 -6.67 -1.18 -12.37
C LEU A 163 -6.88 -2.53 -11.68
N LYS A 164 -5.81 -3.20 -11.27
CA LYS A 164 -5.88 -4.48 -10.54
C LYS A 164 -6.55 -4.32 -9.18
N GLU A 165 -6.22 -3.26 -8.45
CA GLU A 165 -6.85 -3.00 -7.14
C GLU A 165 -8.34 -2.64 -7.28
N ILE A 166 -8.75 -1.88 -8.31
CA ILE A 166 -10.18 -1.67 -8.62
C ILE A 166 -10.89 -3.01 -8.80
N ALA A 167 -10.34 -3.88 -9.64
CA ALA A 167 -10.95 -5.18 -9.95
C ALA A 167 -11.11 -6.02 -8.69
N VAL A 168 -10.07 -6.14 -7.88
CA VAL A 168 -10.14 -6.91 -6.63
C VAL A 168 -11.14 -6.32 -5.64
N LEU A 169 -11.09 -5.00 -5.39
CA LEU A 169 -11.95 -4.37 -4.39
C LEU A 169 -13.44 -4.40 -4.80
N THR A 170 -13.73 -4.29 -6.10
CA THR A 170 -15.09 -4.42 -6.62
C THR A 170 -15.61 -5.85 -6.44
N GLU A 171 -14.79 -6.87 -6.74
CA GLU A 171 -15.16 -8.27 -6.53
C GLU A 171 -15.33 -8.60 -5.04
N LEU A 172 -14.50 -8.03 -4.15
CA LEU A 172 -14.70 -8.17 -2.71
C LEU A 172 -16.05 -7.59 -2.27
N LEU A 173 -16.44 -6.41 -2.74
CA LEU A 173 -17.77 -5.84 -2.47
C LEU A 173 -18.90 -6.77 -2.93
N ASN A 174 -18.76 -7.41 -4.09
CA ASN A 174 -19.75 -8.38 -4.59
C ASN A 174 -19.85 -9.62 -3.70
N ILE A 175 -18.74 -10.08 -3.12
CA ILE A 175 -18.73 -11.22 -2.18
C ILE A 175 -19.44 -10.85 -0.87
N ILE A 176 -19.15 -9.68 -0.31
CA ILE A 176 -19.63 -9.30 1.02
C ILE A 176 -21.02 -8.62 1.04
N SER A 177 -21.60 -8.39 -0.14
CA SER A 177 -22.95 -7.82 -0.28
C SER A 177 -24.01 -8.88 -0.60
N LYS A 178 -23.61 -10.14 -0.72
CA LYS A 178 -24.49 -11.32 -0.77
C LYS A 178 -24.76 -11.80 0.65
#